data_AF-A2EYQ9-F1
#
_entry.id   AF-A2EYQ9-F1
#
_cell.length_a   1.000
_cell.length_b   1.000
_cell.length_c   1.000
_cell.angle_alpha   90.00
_cell.angle_beta   90.00
_cell.angle_gamma   90.00
#
_symmetry.space_group_name_H-M   'P 1'
#
loop_
_entity.id
_entity.type
_entity.pdbx_description
1 polymer ?
#
loop_
_entity_poly.entity_id
_entity_poly.type
_entity_poly.pdbx_seq_one_letter_code
_entity_poly.pdbx_strand_id
1 'polypeptide(L)'
;MIIATNSTFTIENSNFINTTSIKDSSFSFKNSSIKISNSIFNGTHSRSRGSVVSFYNCSSQITNSTFAEGKSRSKSAAINSINTELNISESDFIQNIALSEMSVYSEFSKASIENCHFTGKINDEISVPLMNQCRNCTFDVKTEEFVVIEEYPYEELFTTLLILIFTIFVLRNKISRLVHSFKFKKL
;
A
#
# COMPACT_ATOMS: atom_id res chain seq x y z
N MET A 1 -0.71 10.28 4.48
CA MET A 1 0.66 9.74 4.35
C MET A 1 1.51 10.34 5.43
N ILE A 2 2.12 9.52 6.28
CA ILE A 2 3.08 9.98 7.30
C ILE A 2 4.48 9.60 6.82
N ILE A 3 5.39 10.56 6.83
CA ILE A 3 6.80 10.33 6.51
C ILE A 3 7.64 10.89 7.64
N ALA A 4 8.54 10.07 8.21
CA ALA A 4 9.51 10.54 9.20
C ALA A 4 10.92 10.10 8.80
N THR A 5 11.90 10.98 8.97
CA THR A 5 13.30 10.73 8.62
C THR A 5 14.22 11.28 9.72
N ASN A 6 15.26 10.53 10.10
CA ASN A 6 16.22 10.90 11.15
C ASN A 6 15.52 11.28 12.46
N SER A 7 14.54 10.47 12.87
CA SER A 7 13.61 10.83 13.94
C SER A 7 13.31 9.68 14.89
N THR A 8 12.76 10.01 16.05
CA THR A 8 12.01 9.06 16.88
C THR A 8 10.52 9.33 16.64
N PHE A 9 9.74 8.27 16.41
CA PHE A 9 8.31 8.39 16.16
C PHE A 9 7.56 7.27 16.86
N THR A 10 6.47 7.63 17.53
CA THR A 10 5.59 6.68 18.21
C THR A 10 4.18 6.80 17.67
N ILE A 11 3.60 5.66 17.30
CA ILE A 11 2.19 5.51 16.96
C ILE A 11 1.60 4.62 18.04
N GLU A 12 0.66 5.15 18.80
CA GLU A 12 0.03 4.40 19.88
C GLU A 12 -1.48 4.63 19.88
N ASN A 13 -2.26 3.58 20.14
CA ASN A 13 -3.72 3.66 20.30
C ASN A 13 -4.42 4.37 19.13
N SER A 14 -3.93 4.13 17.91
CA SER A 14 -4.35 4.87 16.71
C SER A 14 -5.09 3.96 15.73
N ASN A 15 -6.07 4.52 15.02
CA ASN A 15 -6.83 3.78 14.02
C ASN A 15 -6.76 4.50 12.67
N PHE A 16 -6.17 3.83 11.68
CA PHE A 16 -6.00 4.32 10.32
C PHE A 16 -6.84 3.47 9.38
N ILE A 17 -7.90 4.07 8.85
CA ILE A 17 -8.88 3.38 8.01
C ILE A 17 -8.84 3.98 6.61
N ASN A 18 -8.84 3.12 5.59
CA ASN A 18 -8.96 3.49 4.18
C ASN A 18 -7.92 4.52 3.71
N THR A 19 -6.72 4.47 4.26
CA THR A 19 -5.66 5.40 3.86
C THR A 19 -5.02 4.91 2.56
N THR A 20 -4.89 5.79 1.56
CA THR A 20 -4.29 5.44 0.27
C THR A 20 -3.07 6.31 0.01
N SER A 21 -1.94 5.69 -0.30
CA SER A 21 -0.77 6.37 -0.83
C SER A 21 -0.62 6.11 -2.31
N ILE A 22 -0.27 7.16 -3.06
CA ILE A 22 -0.15 7.10 -4.52
C ILE A 22 1.22 6.56 -4.94
N LYS A 23 2.27 6.89 -4.18
CA LYS A 23 3.65 6.76 -4.65
C LYS A 23 4.51 5.83 -3.84
N ASP A 24 4.27 5.73 -2.54
CA ASP A 24 5.03 4.94 -1.59
C ASP A 24 4.07 4.29 -0.59
N SER A 25 4.57 3.93 0.58
CA SER A 25 3.79 3.42 1.70
C SER A 25 2.94 4.51 2.33
N SER A 26 1.84 4.12 2.99
CA SER A 26 0.99 5.07 3.74
C SER A 26 1.74 5.65 4.94
N PHE A 27 2.66 4.86 5.50
CA PHE A 27 3.61 5.24 6.55
C PHE A 27 5.01 4.86 6.08
N SER A 28 5.91 5.84 5.99
CA SER A 28 7.28 5.63 5.53
C SER A 28 8.28 6.23 6.51
N PHE A 29 9.18 5.38 7.01
CA PHE A 29 10.16 5.74 8.00
C PHE A 29 11.57 5.44 7.48
N LYS A 30 12.46 6.42 7.61
CA LYS A 30 13.86 6.29 7.16
C LYS A 30 14.83 6.72 8.26
N ASN A 31 15.89 5.95 8.49
CA ASN A 31 16.93 6.27 9.48
C ASN A 31 16.34 6.66 10.84
N SER A 32 15.31 5.95 11.29
CA SER A 32 14.47 6.37 12.43
C SER A 32 14.29 5.23 13.43
N SER A 33 13.99 5.58 14.68
CA SER A 33 13.55 4.62 15.70
C SER A 33 12.04 4.73 15.87
N ILE A 34 11.33 3.64 15.59
CA ILE A 34 9.87 3.64 15.49
C ILE A 34 9.26 2.67 16.48
N LYS A 35 8.25 3.12 17.21
CA LYS A 35 7.39 2.24 18.02
C LYS A 35 5.95 2.35 17.55
N ILE A 36 5.32 1.21 17.26
CA ILE A 36 3.91 1.12 16.94
C ILE A 36 3.27 0.17 17.96
N SER A 37 2.24 0.63 18.66
CA SER A 37 1.54 -0.20 19.63
C SER A 37 0.04 0.03 19.63
N ASN A 38 -0.75 -1.04 19.87
CA ASN A 38 -2.20 -0.95 20.07
C ASN A 38 -2.91 -0.21 18.92
N SER A 39 -2.45 -0.40 17.69
CA SER A 39 -2.90 0.40 16.55
C SER A 39 -3.49 -0.47 15.45
N ILE A 40 -4.47 0.08 14.75
CA ILE A 40 -5.21 -0.62 13.69
C ILE A 40 -4.93 0.09 12.36
N PHE A 41 -4.58 -0.69 11.35
CA PHE A 41 -4.40 -0.25 9.97
C PHE A 41 -5.33 -1.08 9.09
N ASN A 42 -6.52 -0.57 8.80
CA ASN A 42 -7.54 -1.29 8.05
C ASN A 42 -7.79 -0.67 6.67
N GLY A 43 -7.89 -1.50 5.63
CA GLY A 43 -8.15 -1.06 4.26
C GLY A 43 -7.09 -0.08 3.74
N THR A 44 -5.87 -0.14 4.28
CA THR A 44 -4.82 0.79 3.87
C THR A 44 -4.08 0.24 2.66
N HIS A 45 -3.93 1.10 1.64
CA HIS A 45 -3.44 0.68 0.34
C HIS A 45 -2.28 1.55 -0.15
N SER A 46 -1.34 0.92 -0.85
CA SER A 46 -0.31 1.59 -1.62
C SER A 46 -0.47 1.24 -3.09
N ARG A 47 -0.65 2.26 -3.94
CA ARG A 47 -0.93 2.09 -5.37
C ARG A 47 0.30 1.67 -6.19
N SER A 48 1.49 1.82 -5.63
CA SER A 48 2.75 1.52 -6.30
C SER A 48 3.41 0.29 -5.65
N ARG A 49 4.71 0.39 -5.37
CA ARG A 49 5.57 -0.61 -4.73
C ARG A 49 5.72 -0.40 -3.21
N GLY A 50 4.92 0.45 -2.58
CA GLY A 50 4.91 0.59 -1.11
C GLY A 50 4.01 -0.43 -0.41
N SER A 51 4.16 -0.61 0.90
CA SER A 51 3.28 -1.41 1.77
C SER A 51 2.40 -0.48 2.62
N VAL A 52 1.60 -0.99 3.56
CA VAL A 52 0.94 -0.10 4.55
C VAL A 52 2.01 0.70 5.31
N VAL A 53 3.00 0.00 5.88
CA VAL A 53 4.12 0.59 6.60
C VAL A 53 5.44 0.17 5.96
N SER A 54 6.38 1.11 5.83
CA SER A 54 7.75 0.79 5.40
C SER A 54 8.82 1.40 6.27
N PHE A 55 9.86 0.59 6.49
CA PHE A 55 11.03 0.91 7.29
C PHE A 55 12.29 0.77 6.45
N TYR A 56 13.11 1.81 6.44
CA TYR A 56 14.38 1.86 5.73
C TYR A 56 15.49 2.30 6.68
N ASN A 57 16.43 1.42 7.00
CA ASN A 57 17.50 1.69 7.96
C ASN A 57 16.96 2.08 9.35
N CYS A 58 15.96 1.36 9.85
CA CYS A 58 15.32 1.69 11.12
C CYS A 58 15.66 0.69 12.24
N SER A 59 15.33 1.09 13.46
CA SER A 59 15.11 0.16 14.58
C SER A 59 13.65 0.29 14.98
N SER A 60 12.88 -0.76 14.75
CA SER A 60 11.41 -0.69 14.77
C SER A 60 10.81 -1.77 15.64
N GLN A 61 9.86 -1.38 16.48
CA GLN A 61 9.08 -2.29 17.30
C GLN A 61 7.59 -2.11 17.00
N ILE A 62 6.90 -3.22 16.76
CA ILE A 62 5.45 -3.27 16.55
C ILE A 62 4.87 -4.28 17.53
N THR A 63 3.91 -3.86 18.34
CA THR A 63 3.28 -4.73 19.34
C THR A 63 1.77 -4.56 19.34
N ASN A 64 1.02 -5.65 19.55
CA ASN A 64 -0.44 -5.60 19.73
C ASN A 64 -1.16 -4.73 18.68
N SER A 65 -0.80 -4.91 17.40
CA SER A 65 -1.33 -4.07 16.31
C SER A 65 -1.94 -4.93 15.22
N THR A 66 -2.95 -4.40 14.54
CA THR A 66 -3.70 -5.12 13.52
C THR A 66 -3.49 -4.47 12.16
N PHE A 67 -3.06 -5.26 11.18
CA PHE A 67 -2.97 -4.88 9.77
C PHE A 67 -3.99 -5.70 9.00
N ALA A 68 -5.05 -5.06 8.53
CA ALA A 68 -6.17 -5.71 7.89
C ALA A 68 -6.44 -5.16 6.50
N GLU A 69 -6.76 -6.06 5.58
CA GLU A 69 -7.21 -5.75 4.21
C GLU A 69 -6.23 -4.84 3.45
N GLY A 70 -4.95 -4.88 3.81
CA GLY A 70 -3.89 -4.17 3.12
C GLY A 70 -3.76 -4.69 1.69
N LYS A 71 -3.66 -3.78 0.72
CA LYS A 71 -3.44 -4.15 -0.69
C LYS A 71 -2.25 -3.38 -1.24
N SER A 72 -1.36 -4.11 -1.88
CA SER A 72 -0.12 -3.56 -2.40
C SER A 72 0.28 -4.25 -3.70
N ARG A 73 0.83 -3.48 -4.65
CA ARG A 73 1.50 -4.02 -5.83
C ARG A 73 3.00 -4.27 -5.60
N SER A 74 3.41 -4.33 -4.33
CA SER A 74 4.80 -4.55 -3.93
C SER A 74 5.05 -5.97 -3.45
N LYS A 75 6.26 -6.17 -2.93
CA LYS A 75 6.67 -7.38 -2.22
C LYS A 75 5.85 -7.64 -0.95
N SER A 76 5.25 -6.63 -0.32
CA SER A 76 4.37 -6.89 0.82
C SER A 76 3.19 -5.95 0.93
N ALA A 77 2.14 -6.45 1.56
CA ALA A 77 0.91 -5.71 1.74
C ALA A 77 0.90 -4.87 3.02
N ALA A 78 1.30 -5.44 4.16
CA ALA A 78 1.28 -4.74 5.43
C ALA A 78 2.62 -4.04 5.73
N ILE A 79 3.72 -4.78 5.84
CA ILE A 79 4.99 -4.24 6.32
C ILE A 79 6.10 -4.55 5.33
N ASN A 80 6.89 -3.56 4.94
CA ASN A 80 8.14 -3.73 4.21
C ASN A 80 9.30 -3.18 5.04
N SER A 81 10.33 -3.98 5.25
CA SER A 81 11.47 -3.66 6.09
C SER A 81 12.76 -3.92 5.34
N ILE A 82 13.57 -2.87 5.16
CA ILE A 82 14.85 -2.97 4.46
C ILE A 82 15.97 -2.45 5.38
N ASN A 83 17.01 -3.28 5.55
CA ASN A 83 18.16 -3.01 6.40
C ASN A 83 17.78 -2.50 7.81
N THR A 84 16.81 -3.17 8.43
CA THR A 84 16.16 -2.71 9.66
C THR A 84 16.24 -3.80 10.73
N GLU A 85 16.34 -3.38 11.99
CA GLU A 85 16.08 -4.25 13.14
C GLU A 85 14.59 -4.17 13.46
N LEU A 86 13.84 -5.23 13.15
CA LEU A 86 12.38 -5.23 13.22
C LEU A 86 11.91 -6.27 14.24
N ASN A 87 11.23 -5.83 15.28
CA ASN A 87 10.57 -6.73 16.23
C ASN A 87 9.05 -6.55 16.11
N ILE A 88 8.35 -7.63 15.77
CA ILE A 88 6.90 -7.68 15.73
C ILE A 88 6.43 -8.68 16.77
N SER A 89 5.52 -8.28 17.65
CA SER A 89 4.89 -9.22 18.58
C SER A 89 3.39 -9.00 18.72
N GLU A 90 2.68 -10.08 19.05
CA GLU A 90 1.25 -10.03 19.43
C GLU A 90 0.37 -9.32 18.39
N SER A 91 0.72 -9.42 17.11
CA SER A 91 0.10 -8.62 16.06
C SER A 91 -0.66 -9.50 15.06
N ASP A 92 -1.72 -8.94 14.51
CA ASP A 92 -2.61 -9.62 13.58
C ASP A 92 -2.41 -9.09 12.16
N PHE A 93 -2.29 -10.02 11.21
CA PHE A 93 -2.18 -9.74 9.78
C PHE A 93 -3.32 -10.44 9.06
N ILE A 94 -4.37 -9.69 8.74
CA ILE A 94 -5.66 -10.23 8.29
C ILE A 94 -5.91 -9.86 6.84
N GLN A 95 -6.00 -10.87 5.97
CA GLN A 95 -6.41 -10.72 4.56
C GLN A 95 -5.62 -9.65 3.78
N ASN A 96 -4.33 -9.49 4.09
CA ASN A 96 -3.48 -8.59 3.33
C ASN A 96 -3.03 -9.29 2.03
N ILE A 97 -3.08 -8.57 0.90
CA ILE A 97 -2.82 -9.11 -0.44
C ILE A 97 -1.70 -8.31 -1.11
N ALA A 98 -0.59 -8.99 -1.44
CA ALA A 98 0.52 -8.43 -2.21
C ALA A 98 0.74 -9.20 -3.51
N LEU A 99 1.43 -8.59 -4.48
CA LEU A 99 1.68 -9.23 -5.77
C LEU A 99 2.68 -10.37 -5.69
N SER A 100 3.75 -10.22 -4.91
CA SER A 100 4.87 -11.16 -4.96
C SER A 100 5.26 -11.82 -3.64
N GLU A 101 4.82 -11.34 -2.47
CA GLU A 101 5.11 -12.02 -1.20
C GLU A 101 4.00 -11.84 -0.13
N MET A 102 4.29 -12.22 1.12
CA MET A 102 3.36 -12.21 2.27
C MET A 102 3.03 -10.80 2.81
N SER A 103 2.21 -10.76 3.86
CA SER A 103 1.87 -9.56 4.63
C SER A 103 3.09 -8.77 5.09
N VAL A 104 4.18 -9.44 5.44
CA VAL A 104 5.43 -8.82 5.90
C VAL A 104 6.57 -9.24 4.96
N TYR A 105 7.38 -8.27 4.55
CA TYR A 105 8.62 -8.48 3.81
C TYR A 105 9.79 -7.85 4.57
N SER A 106 10.91 -8.56 4.59
CA SER A 106 12.10 -8.20 5.36
C SER A 106 13.37 -8.54 4.58
N GLU A 107 14.07 -7.51 4.09
CA GLU A 107 15.29 -7.63 3.29
C GLU A 107 16.49 -7.07 4.05
N PHE A 108 17.60 -7.83 4.09
CA PHE A 108 18.83 -7.48 4.83
C PHE A 108 18.57 -7.05 6.28
N SER A 109 17.46 -7.50 6.85
CA SER A 109 16.93 -7.04 8.12
C SER A 109 17.04 -8.16 9.14
N LYS A 110 17.29 -7.79 10.40
CA LYS A 110 17.16 -8.72 11.52
C LYS A 110 15.73 -8.60 12.02
N ALA A 111 14.86 -9.50 11.57
CA ALA A 111 13.47 -9.51 11.99
C ALA A 111 13.20 -10.65 12.99
N SER A 112 12.47 -10.31 14.05
CA SER A 112 11.88 -11.26 15.00
C SER A 112 10.37 -11.08 14.97
N ILE A 113 9.64 -12.17 14.78
CA ILE A 113 8.17 -12.17 14.75
C ILE A 113 7.69 -13.17 15.79
N GLU A 114 6.97 -12.72 16.81
CA GLU A 114 6.57 -13.57 17.93
C GLU A 114 5.07 -13.43 18.25
N ASN A 115 4.38 -14.54 18.54
CA ASN A 115 2.97 -14.53 18.94
C ASN A 115 2.04 -13.80 17.95
N CYS A 116 2.34 -13.88 16.65
CA CYS A 116 1.57 -13.19 15.61
C CYS A 116 0.60 -14.14 14.93
N HIS A 117 -0.50 -13.59 14.42
CA HIS A 117 -1.51 -14.35 13.69
C HIS A 117 -1.63 -13.84 12.26
N PHE A 118 -1.53 -14.75 11.30
CA PHE A 118 -1.60 -14.46 9.88
C PHE A 118 -2.79 -15.18 9.27
N THR A 119 -3.68 -14.43 8.64
CA THR A 119 -4.81 -14.98 7.88
C THR A 119 -4.87 -14.40 6.48
N GLY A 120 -5.41 -15.14 5.52
CA GLY A 120 -5.73 -14.60 4.19
C GLY A 120 -5.31 -15.49 3.03
N LYS A 121 -5.00 -14.84 1.90
CA LYS A 121 -4.64 -15.47 0.64
C LYS A 121 -3.18 -15.15 0.31
N ILE A 122 -2.43 -16.15 -0.15
CA ILE A 122 -1.07 -15.98 -0.73
C ILE A 122 -1.18 -16.34 -2.20
N ASN A 123 -0.59 -15.51 -3.06
CA ASN A 123 -0.30 -15.91 -4.42
C ASN A 123 0.89 -16.88 -4.37
N ASP A 124 0.82 -17.95 -5.18
CA ASP A 124 1.73 -19.10 -5.13
C ASP A 124 3.22 -18.74 -5.15
N GLU A 125 3.99 -19.62 -4.50
CA GLU A 125 5.44 -19.61 -4.26
C GLU A 125 6.01 -18.55 -3.30
N ILE A 126 6.27 -19.02 -2.07
CA ILE A 126 7.47 -18.69 -1.28
C ILE A 126 7.57 -17.25 -0.76
N SER A 127 7.22 -17.09 0.51
CA SER A 127 8.09 -16.37 1.46
C SER A 127 8.41 -17.26 2.66
N VAL A 128 9.09 -18.37 2.37
CA VAL A 128 9.77 -19.25 3.34
C VAL A 128 10.70 -18.50 4.33
N PRO A 129 11.35 -17.37 3.99
CA PRO A 129 12.21 -16.67 4.93
C PRO A 129 11.50 -16.14 6.18
N LEU A 130 10.23 -15.72 6.04
CA LEU A 130 9.47 -15.13 7.15
C LEU A 130 9.00 -16.19 8.15
N MET A 131 8.62 -17.37 7.66
CA MET A 131 8.20 -18.49 8.51
C MET A 131 9.33 -18.96 9.44
N ASN A 132 10.58 -18.92 8.97
CA ASN A 132 11.74 -19.28 9.79
C ASN A 132 12.07 -18.25 10.90
N GLN A 133 11.53 -17.04 10.81
CA GLN A 133 11.70 -15.97 11.80
C GLN A 133 10.51 -15.86 12.76
N CYS A 134 9.47 -16.68 12.56
CA CYS A 134 8.26 -16.67 13.36
C CYS A 134 8.37 -17.64 14.54
N ARG A 135 8.05 -17.18 15.75
CA ARG A 135 7.92 -18.01 16.95
C ARG A 135 6.52 -17.93 17.51
N ASN A 136 5.92 -19.08 17.77
CA ASN A 136 4.56 -19.19 18.31
C ASN A 136 3.52 -18.42 17.47
N CYS A 137 3.70 -18.45 16.14
CA CYS A 137 2.78 -17.79 15.21
C CYS A 137 1.75 -18.79 14.68
N THR A 138 0.55 -18.29 14.40
CA THR A 138 -0.52 -19.07 13.76
C THR A 138 -0.73 -18.60 12.33
N PHE A 139 -0.89 -19.54 11.40
CA PHE A 139 -1.10 -19.27 9.98
C PHE A 139 -2.38 -19.98 9.52
N ASP A 140 -3.45 -19.21 9.27
CA ASP A 140 -4.70 -19.69 8.64
C ASP A 140 -4.79 -19.12 7.22
N VAL A 141 -4.08 -19.77 6.31
CA VAL A 141 -3.81 -19.21 4.99
C VAL A 141 -4.25 -20.19 3.91
N LYS A 142 -5.05 -19.71 2.96
CA LYS A 142 -5.55 -20.51 1.83
C LYS A 142 -4.75 -20.16 0.58
N THR A 143 -4.19 -21.17 -0.07
CA THR A 143 -3.63 -21.06 -1.42
C THR A 143 -4.78 -21.06 -2.42
N GLU A 144 -4.90 -20.02 -3.24
CA GLU A 144 -5.80 -19.98 -4.39
C GLU A 144 -4.97 -19.68 -5.64
N GLU A 145 -5.39 -20.19 -6.79
CA GLU A 145 -4.83 -19.83 -8.09
C GLU A 145 -4.98 -18.32 -8.31
N PHE A 146 -3.85 -17.61 -8.39
CA PHE A 146 -3.68 -16.21 -8.81
C PHE A 146 -4.87 -15.27 -8.51
N VAL A 147 -4.81 -14.56 -7.37
CA VAL A 147 -5.67 -13.38 -7.20
C VAL A 147 -5.15 -12.28 -8.12
N VAL A 148 -5.82 -12.07 -9.24
CA VAL A 148 -5.66 -10.85 -10.05
C VAL A 148 -6.04 -9.68 -9.14
N ILE A 149 -5.05 -8.90 -8.71
CA ILE A 149 -5.33 -7.61 -8.07
C ILE A 149 -5.90 -6.74 -9.19
N GLU A 150 -7.23 -6.70 -9.30
CA GLU A 150 -7.95 -5.90 -10.29
C GLU A 150 -7.29 -4.52 -10.37
N GLU A 151 -6.85 -4.18 -11.58
CA GLU A 151 -6.36 -2.85 -11.85
C GLU A 151 -7.47 -1.88 -11.50
N TYR A 152 -7.26 -1.04 -10.48
CA TYR A 152 -8.11 0.13 -10.33
C TYR A 152 -8.07 0.88 -11.67
N PRO A 153 -9.20 1.00 -12.41
CA PRO A 153 -9.22 1.39 -13.81
C PRO A 153 -9.16 2.92 -13.91
N TYR A 154 -8.10 3.52 -13.37
CA TYR A 154 -7.89 4.96 -13.46
C TYR A 154 -7.18 5.38 -14.74
N GLU A 155 -6.48 4.47 -15.44
CA GLU A 155 -6.06 4.78 -16.82
C GLU A 155 -7.27 4.94 -17.73
N GLU A 156 -8.32 4.14 -17.56
CA GLU A 156 -9.57 4.34 -18.30
C GLU A 156 -10.29 5.63 -17.90
N LEU A 157 -10.43 5.95 -16.60
CA LEU A 157 -11.03 7.21 -16.17
C LEU A 157 -10.23 8.45 -16.61
N PHE A 158 -8.90 8.39 -16.56
CA PHE A 158 -8.04 9.48 -17.02
C PHE A 158 -8.09 9.63 -18.53
N THR A 159 -8.05 8.53 -19.28
CA THR A 159 -8.18 8.53 -20.74
C THR A 159 -9.56 9.04 -21.16
N THR A 160 -10.62 8.60 -20.48
CA THR A 160 -11.99 9.07 -20.74
C THR A 160 -12.14 10.56 -20.45
N LEU A 161 -11.55 11.06 -19.35
CA LEU A 161 -11.54 12.47 -19.02
C LEU A 161 -10.74 13.29 -20.05
N LEU A 162 -9.60 12.78 -20.52
CA LEU A 162 -8.78 13.44 -21.54
C LEU A 162 -9.50 13.53 -22.89
N ILE A 163 -10.17 12.44 -23.31
CA ILE A 163 -11.01 12.38 -24.50
C ILE A 163 -12.17 13.39 -24.40
N LEU A 164 -12.81 13.47 -23.23
CA LEU A 164 -13.90 14.42 -22.99
C LEU A 164 -13.41 15.87 -23.11
N ILE A 165 -12.28 16.22 -22.49
CA ILE A 165 -11.68 17.56 -22.57
C ILE A 165 -11.32 17.91 -24.02
N PHE A 166 -10.71 16.97 -24.76
CA PHE A 166 -10.35 17.18 -26.16
C PHE A 166 -11.58 17.38 -27.05
N THR A 167 -12.63 16.60 -26.81
CA THR A 167 -13.91 16.69 -27.54
C THR A 167 -14.57 18.05 -27.32
N ILE A 168 -14.62 18.53 -26.07
CA ILE A 168 -15.13 19.86 -25.72
C ILE A 168 -14.32 20.96 -26.43
N PHE A 169 -12.98 20.85 -26.44
CA PHE A 169 -12.11 21.80 -27.11
C PHE A 169 -12.35 21.86 -28.62
N VAL A 170 -12.47 20.71 -29.29
CA VAL A 170 -12.77 20.63 -30.73
C VAL A 170 -14.14 21.22 -31.06
N LEU A 171 -15.17 20.90 -30.25
CA LEU A 171 -16.52 21.45 -30.40
C LEU A 171 -16.51 22.98 -30.27
N ARG A 172 -15.82 23.52 -29.26
CA ARG A 172 -15.69 24.97 -29.05
C ARG A 172 -15.06 25.66 -30.28
N ASN A 173 -14.03 25.07 -30.86
CA ASN A 173 -13.37 25.60 -32.05
C ASN A 173 -14.25 25.54 -33.30
N LYS A 174 -15.02 24.46 -33.49
CA LYS A 174 -15.99 24.36 -34.61
C LYS A 174 -17.12 25.39 -34.48
N ILE A 175 -17.66 25.57 -33.28
CA ILE A 175 -18.71 26.58 -33.01
C ILE A 175 -18.17 27.99 -33.28
N SER A 176 -16.95 28.31 -32.82
CA SER A 176 -16.32 29.61 -33.08
C SER A 176 -16.18 29.92 -34.59
N ARG A 177 -15.77 28.92 -35.39
CA ARG A 177 -15.67 29.07 -36.84
C ARG A 177 -17.04 29.25 -37.52
N LEU A 178 -18.08 28.56 -37.05
CA LEU A 178 -19.45 28.75 -37.54
C LEU A 178 -19.96 30.16 -37.22
N VAL A 179 -19.77 30.64 -35.98
CA VAL A 179 -20.17 32.00 -35.58
C VAL A 179 -19.46 33.06 -36.42
N HIS A 180 -18.17 32.87 -36.71
CA HIS A 180 -17.45 33.76 -37.64
C HIS A 180 -18.02 33.71 -39.06
N SER A 181 -18.34 32.53 -39.62
CA SER A 181 -18.88 32.46 -40.99
C SER A 181 -20.28 33.08 -41.13
N PHE A 182 -21.12 33.00 -40.09
CA PHE A 182 -22.43 33.65 -40.08
C PHE A 182 -22.35 35.17 -40.00
N LYS A 183 -21.31 35.74 -39.37
CA LYS A 183 -21.10 37.20 -39.35
C LYS A 183 -20.72 37.77 -40.72
N PHE A 184 -20.12 36.96 -41.61
CA PHE A 184 -19.72 37.40 -42.95
C PHE A 184 -20.80 37.23 -44.03
N LYS A 185 -21.89 36.50 -43.77
CA LYS A 185 -23.01 36.30 -44.71
C LYS A 185 -24.15 37.32 -44.59
N LYS A 186 -24.00 38.34 -43.73
CA LYS A 186 -25.04 39.35 -43.44
C LYS A 186 -24.77 40.73 -44.04
N LEU A 187 -23.90 40.81 -45.05
CA LEU A 187 -23.62 42.01 -45.86
C LEU A 187 -24.07 41.79 -47.29
#